data_AF-A0A8T2IT61-F1
#
_entry.id   AF-A0A8T2IT61-F1
#
_cell.length_a   1.000
_cell.length_b   1.000
_cell.length_c   1.000
_cell.angle_alpha   90.00
_cell.angle_beta   90.00
_cell.angle_gamma   90.00
#
_symmetry.space_group_name_H-M   'P 1'
#
loop_
_entity.id
_entity.type
_entity.pdbx_description
1 polymer ?
#
loop_
_entity_poly.entity_id
_entity_poly.type
_entity_poly.pdbx_seq_one_letter_code
_entity_poly.pdbx_strand_id
1 'polypeptide(L)'
;MRFKCILLTFLFFMIQSSRANICSPCNETTCPPILFGCGSYRAIDPCGCCEHCARGNMEPCGGKNWEIGYCNRDLQCMAITGKGLVQIPMIGICKAPPEGEDELPEKFCFHGGCDIIEEKCVCESKLCDYTRKFQFSDITECNKARVKQYCANVTCPEVKPIPCPSDSELTSPYTPQGDCCPKVPSFCTCDFQRCNKSCPNGRRKIIIRESEAVPGRCCDKFLCLL
;
A
#
# COMPACT_ATOMS: atom_id res chain seq x y z
N MET A 1 -9.22 9.54 34.75
CA MET A 1 -9.93 9.48 33.45
C MET A 1 -9.65 10.66 32.51
N ARG A 2 -8.96 11.74 32.92
CA ARG A 2 -8.72 12.93 32.05
C ARG A 2 -7.55 12.82 31.06
N PHE A 3 -6.55 11.98 31.34
CA PHE A 3 -5.38 11.81 30.46
C PHE A 3 -5.65 11.01 29.17
N LYS A 4 -6.60 10.06 29.20
CA LYS A 4 -6.98 9.25 28.02
C LYS A 4 -7.70 10.05 26.95
N CYS A 5 -8.49 11.06 27.33
CA CYS A 5 -9.18 11.93 26.38
C CYS A 5 -8.22 12.86 25.62
N ILE A 6 -7.19 13.39 26.31
CA ILE A 6 -6.21 14.29 25.69
C ILE A 6 -5.35 13.55 24.66
N LEU A 7 -4.99 12.29 24.95
CA LEU A 7 -4.22 11.46 24.02
C LEU A 7 -5.01 11.13 22.74
N LEU A 8 -6.31 10.87 22.87
CA LEU A 8 -7.21 10.62 21.74
C LEU A 8 -7.43 11.87 20.88
N THR A 9 -7.53 13.06 21.48
CA THR A 9 -7.63 14.32 20.72
C THR A 9 -6.35 14.68 19.98
N PHE A 10 -5.18 14.39 20.56
CA PHE A 10 -3.89 14.56 19.88
C PHE A 10 -3.71 13.57 18.72
N LEU A 11 -4.10 12.30 18.91
CA LEU A 11 -4.09 11.29 17.84
C LEU A 11 -5.02 11.66 16.67
N PHE A 12 -6.19 12.26 16.93
CA PHE A 12 -7.10 12.70 15.88
C PHE A 12 -6.56 13.91 15.09
N PHE A 13 -5.87 14.83 15.76
CA PHE A 13 -5.26 16.01 15.12
C PHE A 13 -4.13 15.62 14.16
N MET A 14 -3.33 14.60 14.51
CA MET A 14 -2.23 14.12 13.65
C MET A 14 -2.72 13.42 12.37
N ILE A 15 -3.94 12.89 12.33
CA ILE A 15 -4.53 12.25 11.14
C ILE A 15 -5.00 13.30 10.11
N GLN A 16 -5.30 14.52 10.55
CA GLN A 16 -5.78 15.59 9.66
C GLN A 16 -4.66 16.35 8.94
N SER A 17 -3.41 16.23 9.40
CA SER A 17 -2.26 16.95 8.84
C SER A 17 -1.60 16.27 7.64
N SER A 18 -2.03 15.07 7.25
CA SER A 18 -1.52 14.39 6.04
C SER A 18 -2.56 14.31 4.94
N ARG A 19 -3.06 15.47 4.48
CA ARG A 19 -3.55 15.55 3.09
C ARG A 19 -2.36 15.90 2.21
N ALA A 20 -1.48 14.91 2.00
CA ALA A 20 -0.63 14.95 0.83
C ALA A 20 -1.59 14.96 -0.37
N ASN A 21 -1.54 16.01 -1.19
CA ASN A 21 -2.30 16.08 -2.44
C ASN A 21 -1.72 15.01 -3.38
N ILE A 22 -2.17 13.77 -3.22
CA ILE A 22 -1.84 12.69 -4.14
C ILE A 22 -2.52 13.02 -5.46
N CYS A 23 -1.71 13.27 -6.48
CA CYS A 23 -2.19 13.49 -7.83
C CYS A 23 -2.88 12.22 -8.35
N SER A 24 -4.00 12.41 -9.05
CA SER A 24 -4.62 11.33 -9.82
C SER A 24 -3.69 10.89 -10.96
N PRO A 25 -3.79 9.63 -11.43
CA PRO A 25 -3.11 9.20 -12.65
C PRO A 25 -3.36 10.17 -13.80
N CYS A 26 -2.29 10.57 -14.48
CA CYS A 26 -2.38 11.54 -15.57
C CYS A 26 -3.18 10.98 -16.76
N ASN A 27 -4.12 11.77 -17.28
CA ASN A 27 -4.81 11.50 -18.52
C ASN A 27 -4.67 12.72 -19.46
N GLU A 28 -3.67 12.66 -20.35
CA GLU A 28 -3.31 13.76 -21.26
C GLU A 28 -4.46 14.18 -22.19
N THR A 29 -5.41 13.28 -22.50
CA THR A 29 -6.57 13.61 -23.35
C THR A 29 -7.53 14.62 -22.72
N THR A 30 -7.44 14.80 -21.40
CA THR A 30 -8.27 15.75 -20.65
C THR A 30 -7.60 17.11 -20.46
N CYS A 31 -6.36 17.27 -20.93
CA CYS A 31 -5.64 18.53 -20.81
C CYS A 31 -6.24 19.63 -21.72
N PRO A 32 -6.30 20.89 -21.27
CA PRO A 32 -6.77 21.98 -22.11
C PRO A 32 -5.91 22.16 -23.37
N PRO A 33 -6.50 22.37 -24.56
CA PRO A 33 -5.73 22.54 -25.79
C PRO A 33 -4.99 23.89 -25.81
N ILE A 34 -3.73 23.87 -26.22
CA ILE A 34 -2.92 25.08 -26.44
C ILE A 34 -3.18 25.59 -27.87
N LEU A 35 -4.18 26.47 -28.01
CA LEU A 35 -4.70 26.92 -29.31
C LEU A 35 -3.75 27.85 -30.08
N PHE A 36 -2.79 28.50 -29.40
CA PHE A 36 -1.80 29.39 -30.00
C PHE A 36 -0.44 29.12 -29.35
N GLY A 37 0.63 29.08 -30.16
CA GLY A 37 1.99 28.87 -29.64
C GLY A 37 2.30 29.85 -28.51
N CYS A 38 2.84 29.35 -27.39
CA CYS A 38 2.88 30.11 -26.14
C CYS A 38 3.78 31.37 -26.14
N GLY A 39 4.51 31.66 -27.23
CA GLY A 39 5.41 32.82 -27.37
C GLY A 39 6.61 32.77 -26.42
N SER A 40 6.30 32.85 -25.14
CA SER A 40 7.09 32.45 -23.99
C SER A 40 6.88 30.95 -23.68
N TYR A 41 7.81 30.38 -22.92
CA TYR A 41 7.97 28.98 -22.56
C TYR A 41 6.71 28.21 -22.10
N ARG A 42 6.80 26.88 -21.98
CA ARG A 42 5.73 26.01 -21.45
C ARG A 42 5.97 25.68 -19.98
N ALA A 43 4.89 25.52 -19.23
CA ALA A 43 4.88 25.06 -17.85
C ALA A 43 4.09 23.75 -17.75
N ILE A 44 4.48 22.88 -16.83
CA ILE A 44 3.73 21.66 -16.50
C ILE A 44 3.04 21.91 -15.17
N ASP A 45 1.80 21.42 -15.02
CA ASP A 45 1.08 21.50 -13.75
C ASP A 45 1.86 20.81 -12.59
N PRO A 46 1.57 21.13 -11.32
CA PRO A 46 2.24 20.54 -10.16
C PRO A 46 2.13 19.02 -10.04
N CYS A 47 1.20 18.39 -10.75
CA CYS A 47 1.03 16.94 -10.83
C CYS A 47 1.82 16.31 -11.97
N GLY A 48 2.50 17.11 -12.80
CA GLY A 48 3.33 16.64 -13.89
C GLY A 48 2.56 16.20 -15.14
N CYS A 49 1.28 16.56 -15.28
CA CYS A 49 0.41 15.98 -16.31
C CYS A 49 0.22 16.87 -17.54
N CYS A 50 -0.42 18.03 -17.37
CA CYS A 50 -0.82 18.90 -18.45
C CYS A 50 0.19 20.02 -18.72
N GLU A 51 0.47 20.26 -20.00
CA GLU A 51 1.22 21.44 -20.45
C GLU A 51 0.31 22.68 -20.51
N HIS A 52 0.83 23.81 -20.07
CA HIS A 52 0.21 25.12 -20.10
C HIS A 52 1.20 26.17 -20.63
N CYS A 53 0.69 27.30 -21.12
CA CYS A 53 1.57 28.44 -21.40
C CYS A 53 2.09 29.02 -20.09
N ALA A 54 3.42 29.15 -20.01
CA ALA A 54 4.07 29.61 -18.81
C ALA A 54 3.97 31.13 -18.68
N ARG A 55 3.99 31.57 -17.43
CA ARG A 55 4.00 32.98 -17.05
C ARG A 55 5.41 33.47 -16.82
N GLY A 56 5.67 34.66 -17.33
CA GLY A 56 6.98 35.31 -17.30
C GLY A 56 7.33 35.90 -15.94
N ASN A 57 8.55 36.42 -15.82
CA ASN A 57 8.99 37.12 -14.61
C ASN A 57 8.07 38.30 -14.30
N MET A 58 7.71 38.44 -13.03
CA MET A 58 6.77 39.41 -12.50
C MET A 58 5.30 39.29 -12.94
N GLU A 59 4.92 38.22 -13.63
CA GLU A 59 3.51 37.97 -13.96
C GLU A 59 2.75 37.31 -12.79
N PRO A 60 1.43 37.56 -12.67
CA PRO A 60 0.61 36.98 -11.60
C PRO A 60 0.43 35.47 -11.81
N CYS A 61 0.45 34.68 -10.75
CA CYS A 61 0.37 33.20 -10.81
C CYS A 61 -0.42 32.62 -9.61
N GLY A 62 -0.79 31.34 -9.69
CA GLY A 62 -1.51 30.64 -8.62
C GLY A 62 -3.03 30.79 -8.71
N GLY A 63 -3.70 31.14 -7.61
CA GLY A 63 -5.17 31.14 -7.52
C GLY A 63 -5.75 29.76 -7.20
N LYS A 64 -7.07 29.67 -7.04
CA LYS A 64 -7.72 28.39 -6.71
C LYS A 64 -7.51 27.44 -7.89
N ASN A 65 -6.94 26.27 -7.63
CA ASN A 65 -6.60 25.29 -8.66
C ASN A 65 -5.73 25.85 -9.81
N TRP A 66 -4.87 26.84 -9.53
CA TRP A 66 -3.94 27.43 -10.50
C TRP A 66 -4.58 28.14 -11.70
N GLU A 67 -5.82 28.61 -11.54
CA GLU A 67 -6.56 29.35 -12.58
C GLU A 67 -5.86 30.62 -13.11
N ILE A 68 -4.96 31.23 -12.32
CA ILE A 68 -4.18 32.40 -12.73
C ILE A 68 -2.95 32.01 -13.56
N GLY A 69 -2.49 30.76 -13.47
CA GLY A 69 -1.44 30.20 -14.32
C GLY A 69 -0.14 29.86 -13.59
N TYR A 70 0.74 29.19 -14.34
CA TYR A 70 1.97 28.55 -13.87
C TYR A 70 3.20 29.33 -14.33
N CYS A 71 4.19 29.47 -13.46
CA CYS A 71 5.44 30.15 -13.80
C CYS A 71 6.31 29.31 -14.73
N ASN A 72 7.19 29.98 -15.49
CA ASN A 72 8.24 29.34 -16.28
C ASN A 72 9.20 28.52 -15.40
N ARG A 73 9.92 27.55 -15.98
CA ARG A 73 10.80 26.57 -15.31
C ARG A 73 11.78 27.18 -14.31
N ASP A 74 12.27 28.39 -14.58
CA ASP A 74 13.29 29.07 -13.76
C ASP A 74 12.70 30.06 -12.74
N LEU A 75 11.37 30.09 -12.60
CA LEU A 75 10.62 31.00 -11.74
C LEU A 75 9.70 30.22 -10.80
N GLN A 76 9.52 30.74 -9.59
CA GLN A 76 8.58 30.20 -8.62
C GLN A 76 7.46 31.19 -8.37
N CYS A 77 6.26 30.68 -8.09
CA CYS A 77 5.12 31.52 -7.72
C CYS A 77 5.29 31.97 -6.27
N MET A 78 5.77 33.19 -6.08
CA MET A 78 6.13 33.74 -4.77
C MET A 78 5.02 34.64 -4.24
N ALA A 79 4.88 34.70 -2.92
CA ALA A 79 3.96 35.63 -2.29
C ALA A 79 4.28 37.09 -2.69
N ILE A 80 3.23 37.91 -2.87
CA ILE A 80 3.38 39.33 -3.17
C ILE A 80 4.05 40.04 -1.98
N THR A 81 3.65 39.66 -0.77
CA THR A 81 4.18 40.14 0.51
C THR A 81 4.82 38.98 1.28
N GLY A 82 6.08 39.14 1.67
CA GLY A 82 6.85 38.11 2.39
C GLY A 82 7.97 37.47 1.56
N LYS A 83 8.70 36.53 2.18
CA LYS A 83 9.83 35.78 1.59
C LYS A 83 9.48 34.29 1.52
N GLY A 84 8.63 33.90 0.58
CA GLY A 84 8.24 32.50 0.44
C GLY A 84 7.29 32.21 -0.73
N LEU A 85 7.09 30.92 -0.98
CA LEU A 85 6.13 30.42 -1.98
C LEU A 85 4.70 30.85 -1.64
N VAL A 86 3.88 31.02 -2.68
CA VAL A 86 2.45 31.24 -2.50
C VAL A 86 1.79 29.99 -1.91
N GLN A 87 0.90 30.19 -0.93
CA GLN A 87 0.00 29.13 -0.48
C GLN A 87 -1.29 29.19 -1.31
N ILE A 88 -1.51 28.19 -2.16
CA ILE A 88 -2.78 28.05 -2.90
C ILE A 88 -3.93 27.97 -1.89
N PRO A 89 -5.00 28.77 -2.03
CA PRO A 89 -5.50 29.39 -3.26
C PRO A 89 -5.08 30.85 -3.49
N MET A 90 -4.07 31.37 -2.79
CA MET A 90 -3.65 32.76 -2.96
C MET A 90 -2.99 33.02 -4.32
N ILE A 91 -3.01 34.29 -4.74
CA ILE A 91 -2.36 34.76 -5.97
C ILE A 91 -0.96 35.30 -5.61
N GLY A 92 0.04 34.84 -6.35
CA GLY A 92 1.43 35.24 -6.22
C GLY A 92 1.95 35.91 -7.48
N ILE A 93 3.27 36.09 -7.54
CA ILE A 93 3.99 36.63 -8.70
C ILE A 93 5.18 35.71 -9.01
N CYS A 94 5.41 35.42 -10.29
CA CYS A 94 6.56 34.64 -10.74
C CYS A 94 7.86 35.42 -10.50
N LYS A 95 8.75 34.90 -9.66
CA LYS A 95 10.05 35.49 -9.37
C LYS A 95 11.13 34.41 -9.40
N ALA A 96 12.36 34.81 -9.67
CA ALA A 96 13.50 33.92 -9.44
C ALA A 96 13.55 33.53 -7.95
N PRO A 97 13.85 32.25 -7.64
CA PRO A 97 14.10 31.86 -6.27
C PRO A 97 15.29 32.67 -5.70
N PRO A 98 15.32 32.98 -4.39
CA PRO A 98 16.45 33.70 -3.81
C PRO A 98 17.75 32.90 -3.99
N GLU A 99 18.76 33.53 -4.58
CA GLU A 99 20.09 32.95 -4.75
C GLU A 99 20.81 32.92 -3.39
N GLY A 100 21.05 31.73 -2.85
CA GLY A 100 21.84 31.55 -1.62
C GLY A 100 21.52 30.29 -0.81
N GLU A 101 22.41 29.30 -0.96
CA GLU A 101 22.79 28.22 -0.04
C GLU A 101 21.77 27.11 0.33
N ASP A 102 21.96 25.96 -0.34
CA ASP A 102 21.85 24.58 0.13
C ASP A 102 20.77 24.21 1.16
N GLU A 103 19.60 23.83 0.66
CA GLU A 103 19.01 22.53 0.98
C GLU A 103 18.39 22.00 -0.30
N LEU A 104 19.18 21.23 -1.07
CA LEU A 104 18.61 20.29 -2.03
C LEU A 104 17.54 19.50 -1.24
N PRO A 105 16.26 19.46 -1.66
CA PRO A 105 15.25 18.72 -0.90
C PRO A 105 15.82 17.32 -0.71
N GLU A 106 15.93 16.86 0.55
CA GLU A 106 16.45 15.52 0.88
C GLU A 106 15.92 14.57 -0.18
N LYS A 107 16.80 14.09 -1.08
CA LYS A 107 16.34 13.37 -2.26
C LYS A 107 15.70 12.10 -1.75
N PHE A 108 14.36 12.08 -1.70
CA PHE A 108 13.61 10.96 -1.17
C PHE A 108 13.66 9.82 -2.17
N CYS A 109 14.66 8.96 -1.94
CA CYS A 109 14.92 7.82 -2.77
C CYS A 109 14.09 6.64 -2.25
N PHE A 110 13.12 6.22 -3.05
CA PHE A 110 12.25 5.08 -2.74
C PHE A 110 12.55 3.86 -3.62
N HIS A 111 13.57 3.94 -4.47
CA HIS A 111 13.94 2.81 -5.30
C HIS A 111 14.67 1.76 -4.45
N GLY A 112 14.32 0.50 -4.65
CA GLY A 112 14.81 -0.61 -3.86
C GLY A 112 14.19 -1.92 -4.33
N GLY A 113 14.78 -3.02 -3.90
CA GLY A 113 14.36 -4.37 -4.26
C GLY A 113 15.41 -5.38 -3.82
N CYS A 114 15.24 -6.62 -4.26
CA CYS A 114 16.05 -7.75 -3.83
C CYS A 114 16.53 -8.59 -5.02
N ASP A 115 17.73 -9.16 -4.87
CA ASP A 115 18.34 -10.09 -5.81
C ASP A 115 18.80 -11.36 -5.09
N ILE A 116 18.92 -12.48 -5.83
CA ILE A 116 19.54 -13.71 -5.33
C ILE A 116 21.03 -13.64 -5.63
N ILE A 117 21.85 -13.53 -4.58
CA ILE A 117 23.30 -13.48 -4.65
C ILE A 117 23.84 -14.59 -3.75
N GLU A 118 24.68 -15.47 -4.28
CA GLU A 118 25.29 -16.59 -3.53
C GLU A 118 24.26 -17.38 -2.70
N GLU A 119 23.16 -17.79 -3.34
CA GLU A 119 22.06 -18.56 -2.74
C GLU A 119 21.33 -17.87 -1.57
N LYS A 120 21.51 -16.56 -1.41
CA LYS A 120 20.85 -15.72 -0.40
C LYS A 120 20.12 -14.58 -1.08
N CYS A 121 19.01 -14.16 -0.45
CA CYS A 121 18.34 -12.93 -0.85
C CYS A 121 19.02 -11.73 -0.21
N VAL A 122 19.50 -10.81 -1.05
CA VAL A 122 20.11 -9.55 -0.62
C VAL A 122 19.23 -8.42 -1.11
N CYS A 123 18.81 -7.54 -0.19
CA CYS A 123 17.90 -6.43 -0.49
C CYS A 123 18.59 -5.10 -0.26
N GLU A 124 18.35 -4.16 -1.16
CA GLU A 124 18.81 -2.78 -1.05
C GLU A 124 17.61 -1.84 -1.08
N SER A 125 17.70 -0.73 -0.34
CA SER A 125 16.65 0.28 -0.26
C SER A 125 17.25 1.67 -0.23
N LYS A 126 16.42 2.69 -0.47
CA LYS A 126 16.82 4.10 -0.50
C LYS A 126 17.81 4.44 -1.61
N LEU A 127 17.71 3.74 -2.73
CA LEU A 127 18.53 4.00 -3.90
C LEU A 127 17.92 5.11 -4.75
N CYS A 128 18.79 5.98 -5.22
CA CYS A 128 18.43 7.07 -6.13
C CYS A 128 18.68 6.73 -7.60
N ASP A 129 19.25 5.55 -7.83
CA ASP A 129 19.50 4.98 -9.15
C ASP A 129 18.29 4.14 -9.56
N TYR A 130 17.46 4.73 -10.43
CA TYR A 130 16.29 4.10 -11.05
C TYR A 130 16.66 3.23 -12.27
N THR A 131 17.93 3.21 -12.67
CA THR A 131 18.42 2.35 -13.77
C THR A 131 18.79 0.96 -13.28
N ARG A 132 19.18 0.85 -12.01
CA ARG A 132 19.35 -0.45 -11.35
C ARG A 132 18.04 -1.22 -11.42
N LYS A 133 18.11 -2.49 -11.82
CA LYS A 133 16.94 -3.38 -11.86
C LYS A 133 17.11 -4.46 -10.81
N PHE A 134 16.09 -4.63 -9.99
CA PHE A 134 16.00 -5.73 -9.04
C PHE A 134 15.19 -6.86 -9.65
N GLN A 135 15.58 -8.09 -9.35
CA GLN A 135 14.84 -9.27 -9.76
C GLN A 135 13.51 -9.42 -9.01
N PHE A 136 13.46 -8.93 -7.77
CA PHE A 136 12.29 -9.04 -6.89
C PHE A 136 11.98 -7.73 -6.19
N SER A 137 10.70 -7.48 -5.95
CA SER A 137 10.23 -6.26 -5.29
C SER A 137 10.46 -6.27 -3.78
N ASP A 138 10.39 -7.45 -3.17
CA ASP A 138 10.57 -7.63 -1.73
C ASP A 138 11.27 -8.96 -1.37
N ILE A 139 11.68 -9.05 -0.11
CA ILE A 139 12.44 -10.20 0.43
C ILE A 139 11.62 -11.49 0.47
N THR A 140 10.28 -11.40 0.56
CA THR A 140 9.39 -12.56 0.58
C THR A 140 9.31 -13.19 -0.80
N GLU A 141 9.12 -12.37 -1.83
CA GLU A 141 9.12 -12.80 -3.22
C GLU A 141 10.47 -13.42 -3.61
N CYS A 142 11.57 -12.75 -3.25
CA CYS A 142 12.92 -13.27 -3.45
C CYS A 142 13.10 -14.64 -2.78
N ASN A 143 12.73 -14.77 -1.50
CA ASN A 143 12.91 -16.04 -0.79
C ASN A 143 12.07 -17.17 -1.38
N LYS A 144 10.84 -16.89 -1.84
CA LYS A 144 10.02 -17.89 -2.54
C LYS A 144 10.68 -18.35 -3.83
N ALA A 145 11.21 -17.44 -4.63
CA ALA A 145 11.91 -17.77 -5.87
C ALA A 145 13.21 -18.55 -5.60
N ARG A 146 13.98 -18.14 -4.59
CA ARG A 146 15.19 -18.82 -4.13
C ARG A 146 14.93 -20.26 -3.71
N VAL A 147 13.91 -20.47 -2.86
CA VAL A 147 13.49 -21.81 -2.45
C VAL A 147 13.01 -22.61 -3.65
N LYS A 148 12.23 -22.03 -4.56
CA LYS A 148 11.79 -22.71 -5.79
C LYS A 148 12.95 -23.19 -6.66
N GLN A 149 14.00 -22.37 -6.81
CA GLN A 149 15.20 -22.75 -7.56
C GLN A 149 16.01 -23.83 -6.82
N TYR A 150 16.24 -23.65 -5.52
CA TYR A 150 16.97 -24.60 -4.68
C TYR A 150 16.26 -25.96 -4.60
N CYS A 151 14.93 -25.97 -4.57
CA CYS A 151 14.11 -27.17 -4.43
C CYS A 151 13.66 -27.79 -5.77
N ALA A 152 14.08 -27.25 -6.92
CA ALA A 152 13.60 -27.69 -8.23
C ALA A 152 13.82 -29.19 -8.51
N ASN A 153 14.88 -29.76 -7.95
CA ASN A 153 15.25 -31.17 -8.10
C ASN A 153 14.97 -32.02 -6.85
N VAL A 154 14.15 -31.51 -5.92
CA VAL A 154 13.79 -32.23 -4.69
C VAL A 154 12.43 -32.88 -4.85
N THR A 155 12.38 -34.21 -4.77
CA THR A 155 11.13 -34.96 -4.68
C THR A 155 10.76 -35.16 -3.21
N CYS A 156 9.61 -34.63 -2.80
CA CYS A 156 9.14 -34.76 -1.43
C CYS A 156 8.43 -36.11 -1.20
N PRO A 157 8.52 -36.68 0.02
CA PRO A 157 7.76 -37.86 0.39
C PRO A 157 6.26 -37.63 0.23
N GLU A 158 5.54 -38.61 -0.33
CA GLU A 158 4.08 -38.55 -0.36
C GLU A 158 3.52 -38.66 1.06
N VAL A 159 2.88 -37.60 1.53
CA VAL A 159 2.13 -37.60 2.77
C VAL A 159 0.73 -38.10 2.47
N LYS A 160 0.41 -39.34 2.87
CA LYS A 160 -0.93 -39.91 2.67
C LYS A 160 -1.96 -39.07 3.44
N PRO A 161 -3.00 -38.51 2.78
CA PRO A 161 -4.01 -37.74 3.47
C PRO A 161 -4.81 -38.66 4.41
N ILE A 162 -4.94 -38.25 5.66
CA ILE A 162 -5.81 -38.92 6.62
C ILE A 162 -7.27 -38.51 6.39
N PRO A 163 -8.25 -39.42 6.50
CA PRO A 163 -9.65 -39.05 6.42
C PRO A 163 -10.06 -38.26 7.68
N CYS A 164 -10.68 -37.10 7.49
CA CYS A 164 -11.20 -36.30 8.59
C CYS A 164 -12.68 -36.60 8.88
N PRO A 165 -13.13 -36.45 10.14
CA PRO A 165 -14.55 -36.46 10.48
C PRO A 165 -15.33 -35.38 9.72
N SER A 166 -16.65 -35.56 9.60
CA SER A 166 -17.51 -34.68 8.79
C SER A 166 -17.54 -33.21 9.25
N ASP A 167 -17.36 -32.97 10.55
CA ASP A 167 -17.33 -31.65 11.20
C ASP A 167 -15.93 -31.02 11.24
N SER A 168 -14.98 -31.63 10.54
CA SER A 168 -13.57 -31.27 10.57
C SER A 168 -13.03 -31.04 9.16
N GLU A 169 -11.94 -30.30 9.06
CA GLU A 169 -11.20 -30.07 7.82
C GLU A 169 -9.73 -30.47 7.97
N LEU A 170 -9.12 -30.90 6.87
CA LEU A 170 -7.72 -31.30 6.83
C LEU A 170 -6.85 -30.05 6.63
N THR A 171 -5.89 -29.82 7.52
CA THR A 171 -4.94 -28.71 7.37
C THR A 171 -3.96 -28.96 6.22
N SER A 172 -3.48 -27.88 5.60
CA SER A 172 -2.35 -28.00 4.68
C SER A 172 -1.09 -28.41 5.44
N PRO A 173 -0.25 -29.29 4.89
CA PRO A 173 1.00 -29.66 5.52
C PRO A 173 1.92 -28.43 5.54
N TYR A 174 2.71 -28.28 6.61
CA TYR A 174 3.53 -27.08 6.80
C TYR A 174 5.01 -27.36 6.49
N THR A 175 5.56 -26.49 5.64
CA THR A 175 6.98 -26.44 5.27
C THR A 175 7.62 -25.23 5.94
N PRO A 176 8.57 -25.42 6.86
CA PRO A 176 9.31 -24.31 7.46
C PRO A 176 10.06 -23.48 6.41
N GLN A 177 10.36 -22.22 6.72
CA GLN A 177 11.08 -21.34 5.79
C GLN A 177 12.45 -21.92 5.43
N GLY A 178 12.75 -22.01 4.13
CA GLY A 178 14.01 -22.53 3.61
C GLY A 178 14.04 -24.04 3.39
N ASP A 179 13.04 -24.79 3.86
CA ASP A 179 12.90 -26.22 3.57
C ASP A 179 12.15 -26.46 2.26
N CYS A 180 12.47 -27.57 1.59
CA CYS A 180 11.79 -27.98 0.35
C CYS A 180 10.53 -28.81 0.58
N CYS A 181 10.51 -29.59 1.67
CA CYS A 181 9.47 -30.56 1.92
C CYS A 181 8.75 -30.31 3.25
N PRO A 182 7.45 -30.61 3.34
CA PRO A 182 6.72 -30.44 4.59
C PRO A 182 7.31 -31.32 5.69
N LYS A 183 7.58 -30.71 6.85
CA LYS A 183 8.04 -31.42 8.05
C LYS A 183 6.91 -31.66 9.04
N VAL A 184 5.84 -30.89 8.94
CA VAL A 184 4.64 -31.06 9.75
C VAL A 184 3.54 -31.63 8.83
N PRO A 185 3.08 -32.86 9.08
CA PRO A 185 2.03 -33.46 8.28
C PRO A 185 0.69 -32.75 8.51
N SER A 186 -0.22 -32.93 7.57
CA SER A 186 -1.61 -32.52 7.73
C SER A 186 -2.27 -33.22 8.93
N PHE A 187 -3.14 -32.50 9.63
CA PHE A 187 -3.97 -33.03 10.71
C PHE A 187 -5.37 -32.44 10.61
N CYS A 188 -6.35 -33.09 11.23
CA CYS A 188 -7.72 -32.57 11.22
C CYS A 188 -7.87 -31.44 12.24
N THR A 189 -8.58 -30.39 11.87
CA THR A 189 -9.01 -29.29 12.75
C THR A 189 -10.52 -29.09 12.64
N CYS A 190 -11.13 -28.45 13.64
CA CYS A 190 -12.58 -28.24 13.65
C CYS A 190 -13.04 -27.21 12.62
N ASP A 191 -14.07 -27.59 11.84
CA ASP A 191 -14.78 -26.68 10.95
C ASP A 191 -16.15 -26.33 11.56
N PHE A 192 -16.18 -25.26 12.36
CA PHE A 192 -17.41 -24.80 13.01
C PHE A 192 -18.45 -24.22 12.04
N GLN A 193 -18.11 -23.99 10.76
CA GLN A 193 -19.09 -23.56 9.76
C GLN A 193 -20.00 -24.71 9.35
N ARG A 194 -19.55 -25.96 9.48
CA ARG A 194 -20.38 -27.15 9.25
C ARG A 194 -21.32 -27.47 10.41
N CYS A 195 -21.20 -26.78 11.54
CA CYS A 195 -22.08 -26.98 12.68
C CYS A 195 -23.45 -26.35 12.45
N ASN A 196 -24.49 -27.16 12.62
CA ASN A 196 -25.85 -26.65 12.63
C ASN A 196 -26.09 -25.87 13.93
N LYS A 197 -26.51 -24.61 13.81
CA LYS A 197 -26.63 -23.69 14.96
C LYS A 197 -28.04 -23.72 15.57
N SER A 198 -29.05 -24.06 14.79
CA SER A 198 -30.46 -23.87 15.15
C SER A 198 -31.34 -25.04 14.71
N CYS A 199 -32.46 -25.20 15.42
CA CYS A 199 -33.48 -26.17 15.05
C CYS A 199 -34.36 -25.62 13.92
N PRO A 200 -34.77 -26.46 12.95
CA PRO A 200 -35.73 -26.04 11.93
C PRO A 200 -37.09 -25.73 12.57
N ASN A 201 -37.86 -24.85 11.92
CA ASN A 201 -39.26 -24.54 12.23
C ASN A 201 -39.51 -23.98 13.64
N GLY A 202 -38.57 -23.21 14.21
CA GLY A 202 -38.76 -22.54 15.51
C GLY A 202 -38.82 -23.47 16.73
N ARG A 203 -38.48 -24.75 16.55
CA ARG A 203 -38.43 -25.74 17.64
C ARG A 203 -37.41 -25.35 18.70
N ARG A 204 -37.69 -25.73 19.96
CA ARG A 204 -36.79 -25.49 21.08
C ARG A 204 -35.57 -26.40 21.00
N LYS A 205 -34.37 -25.79 21.03
CA LYS A 205 -33.08 -26.49 21.11
C LYS A 205 -32.78 -26.88 22.56
N ILE A 206 -32.57 -28.17 22.81
CA ILE A 206 -32.09 -28.70 24.10
C ILE A 206 -30.73 -29.35 23.87
N ILE A 207 -29.68 -28.80 24.48
CA ILE A 207 -28.32 -29.32 24.35
C ILE A 207 -28.21 -30.64 25.13
N ILE A 208 -27.82 -31.71 24.42
CA ILE A 208 -27.48 -33.01 25.00
C ILE A 208 -25.99 -33.05 25.37
N ARG A 209 -25.15 -32.45 24.51
CA ARG A 209 -23.70 -32.38 24.70
C ARG A 209 -23.15 -31.12 24.05
N GLU A 210 -22.29 -30.41 24.77
CA GLU A 210 -21.57 -29.25 24.27
C GLU A 210 -20.43 -29.65 23.33
N SER A 211 -19.98 -28.72 22.49
CA SER A 211 -18.79 -28.90 21.68
C SER A 211 -17.54 -29.10 22.54
N GLU A 212 -16.67 -30.04 22.16
CA GLU A 212 -15.38 -30.27 22.82
C GLU A 212 -14.21 -29.57 22.09
N ALA A 213 -14.49 -28.89 20.96
CA ALA A 213 -13.50 -28.25 20.11
C ALA A 213 -12.36 -29.18 19.63
N VAL A 214 -12.66 -30.48 19.50
CA VAL A 214 -11.76 -31.48 18.95
C VAL A 214 -12.39 -32.12 17.70
N PRO A 215 -11.59 -32.50 16.68
CA PRO A 215 -12.09 -33.12 15.46
C PRO A 215 -13.05 -34.30 15.74
N GLY A 216 -14.20 -34.32 15.06
CA GLY A 216 -15.28 -35.30 15.28
C GLY A 216 -16.26 -34.93 16.39
N ARG A 217 -15.96 -33.89 17.18
CA ARG A 217 -16.80 -33.35 18.27
C ARG A 217 -16.76 -31.82 18.30
N CYS A 218 -16.74 -31.21 17.12
CA CYS A 218 -16.68 -29.77 16.94
C CYS A 218 -18.03 -29.09 17.19
N CYS A 219 -19.14 -29.81 16.99
CA CYS A 219 -20.48 -29.26 17.11
C CYS A 219 -21.20 -29.72 18.38
N ASP A 220 -22.06 -28.86 18.92
CA ASP A 220 -23.03 -29.25 19.93
C ASP A 220 -23.95 -30.37 19.39
N LYS A 221 -24.26 -31.35 20.23
CA LYS A 221 -25.38 -32.25 19.99
C LYS A 221 -26.59 -31.77 20.75
N PHE A 222 -27.71 -31.61 20.06
CA PHE A 222 -28.94 -31.12 20.63
C PHE A 222 -30.17 -31.82 20.04
N LEU A 223 -31.26 -31.82 20.79
CA LEU A 223 -32.58 -32.22 20.32
C LEU A 223 -33.41 -30.98 19.97
N CYS A 224 -34.27 -31.15 18.98
CA CYS A 224 -35.25 -30.16 18.57
C CYS A 224 -36.64 -30.63 18.96
N LEU A 225 -37.16 -30.09 20.07
CA LEU A 225 -38.48 -30.42 20.60
C LEU A 225 -39.51 -29.37 20.13
N LEU A 226 -40.76 -29.81 19.95
CA LEU A 226 -41.89 -28.95 19.61
C LEU A 226 -42.26 -28.05 20.79
#